data_AF-A0A0K8W5I5-F1
#
_entry.id   AF-A0A0K8W5I5-F1
#
_cell.length_a   1.000
_cell.length_b   1.000
_cell.length_c   1.000
_cell.angle_alpha   90.00
_cell.angle_beta   90.00
_cell.angle_gamma   90.00
#
_symmetry.space_group_name_H-M   'P 1'
#
loop_
_entity.id
_entity.type
_entity.pdbx_description
1 polymer ?
#
loop_
_entity_poly.entity_id
_entity_poly.type
_entity_poly.pdbx_seq_one_letter_code
_entity_poly.pdbx_strand_id
1 'polypeptide(L)'
;MGCNKALIRKVQQLLQENDQFLTIGGDHAIGFGSVAGHLQHTPNLSLVWVDAHADINLHNTSESGNIHGMPVSFLLKELRVFWQHAKLEQTAPVCLAADQLVYIGLRDIDPYEAYILNKLGIRAFAMDSVDKYGISKIIERTLDSLKPQNKIHVSFDIDALDKAVAPSTGTAVCAGLTLREGISVVEALRDTNRVQGIDLVELNPSLGNEQDVNTTIASSLEILKSICGYKRSGNFANIKMDLFETVKN
;
A
#
# COMPACT_ATOMS: atom_id res chain seq x y z
N MET A 1 1.84 -16.24 12.69
CA MET A 1 0.63 -16.53 11.88
C MET A 1 -0.71 -16.34 12.60
N GLY A 2 -0.82 -16.48 13.93
CA GLY A 2 -2.11 -16.34 14.65
C GLY A 2 -2.80 -14.98 14.41
N CYS A 3 -2.04 -13.88 14.49
CA CYS A 3 -2.54 -12.53 14.21
C CYS A 3 -3.06 -12.38 12.78
N ASN A 4 -2.29 -12.82 11.79
CA ASN A 4 -2.71 -12.80 10.38
C ASN A 4 -3.98 -13.65 10.14
N LYS A 5 -4.15 -14.80 10.79
CA LYS A 5 -5.40 -15.58 10.73
C LYS A 5 -6.60 -14.84 11.32
N ALA A 6 -6.40 -14.07 12.39
CA ALA A 6 -7.45 -13.23 12.96
C ALA A 6 -7.78 -12.06 12.02
N LEU A 7 -6.76 -11.43 11.44
CA LEU A 7 -6.93 -10.32 10.50
C LEU A 7 -7.67 -10.75 9.22
N ILE A 8 -7.31 -11.89 8.62
CA ILE A 8 -8.01 -12.47 7.46
C ILE A 8 -9.51 -12.57 7.74
N ARG A 9 -9.89 -13.18 8.86
CA ARG A 9 -11.29 -13.33 9.25
C ARG A 9 -11.98 -11.99 9.48
N LYS A 10 -11.27 -11.03 10.11
CA LYS A 10 -11.84 -9.72 10.41
C LYS A 10 -12.07 -8.89 9.14
N VAL A 11 -11.14 -8.91 8.19
CA VAL A 11 -11.28 -8.24 6.89
C VAL A 11 -12.46 -8.82 6.10
N GLN A 12 -12.59 -10.15 6.07
CA GLN A 12 -13.74 -10.80 5.43
C GLN A 12 -15.07 -10.36 6.05
N GLN A 13 -15.14 -10.28 7.38
CA GLN A 13 -16.33 -9.78 8.08
C GLN A 13 -16.61 -8.31 7.72
N LEU A 14 -15.59 -7.46 7.77
CA LEU A 14 -15.75 -6.03 7.48
C LEU A 14 -16.28 -5.80 6.07
N LEU A 15 -15.80 -6.57 5.08
CA LEU A 15 -16.25 -6.47 3.69
C LEU A 15 -17.64 -7.08 3.43
N GLN A 16 -18.14 -7.95 4.33
CA GLN A 16 -19.54 -8.40 4.28
C GLN A 16 -20.51 -7.32 4.79
N GLU A 17 -20.06 -6.50 5.73
CA GLU A 17 -20.88 -5.48 6.41
C GLU A 17 -20.70 -4.08 5.80
N ASN A 18 -19.61 -3.82 5.08
CA ASN A 18 -19.20 -2.50 4.61
C ASN A 18 -18.57 -2.58 3.22
N ASP A 19 -18.61 -1.47 2.49
CA ASP A 19 -17.98 -1.37 1.16
C ASP A 19 -16.45 -1.26 1.21
N GLN A 20 -15.87 -0.79 2.32
CA GLN A 20 -14.44 -0.53 2.46
C GLN A 20 -13.93 -0.91 3.85
N PHE A 21 -12.64 -1.19 3.97
CA PHE A 21 -11.94 -1.32 5.24
C PHE A 21 -10.61 -0.55 5.26
N LEU A 22 -10.18 -0.18 6.46
CA LEU A 22 -8.87 0.40 6.75
C LEU A 22 -8.20 -0.42 7.86
N THR A 23 -6.99 -0.88 7.60
CA THR A 23 -6.09 -1.43 8.62
C THR A 23 -5.07 -0.36 9.00
N ILE A 24 -5.00 -0.04 10.29
CA ILE A 24 -3.89 0.75 10.85
C ILE A 24 -2.95 -0.27 11.49
N GLY A 25 -1.75 -0.35 10.95
CA GLY A 25 -0.84 -1.43 11.22
C GLY A 25 0.01 -1.28 12.49
N GLY A 26 0.67 -2.38 12.80
CA GLY A 26 2.05 -2.39 13.27
C GLY A 26 2.96 -2.53 12.04
N ASP A 27 3.85 -3.52 12.05
CA ASP A 27 4.74 -3.81 10.91
C ASP A 27 4.01 -4.30 9.64
N HIS A 28 4.72 -4.31 8.50
CA HIS A 28 4.15 -4.66 7.19
C HIS A 28 3.82 -6.15 7.03
N ALA A 29 4.19 -7.02 7.99
CA ALA A 29 3.82 -8.44 7.93
C ALA A 29 2.30 -8.66 8.00
N ILE A 30 1.54 -7.67 8.46
CA ILE A 30 0.07 -7.69 8.42
C ILE A 30 -0.48 -7.62 6.99
N GLY A 31 0.29 -7.11 6.03
CA GLY A 31 -0.07 -7.02 4.62
C GLY A 31 -0.46 -8.38 4.03
N PHE A 32 0.14 -9.46 4.53
CA PHE A 32 -0.31 -10.81 4.19
C PHE A 32 -1.76 -11.06 4.63
N GLY A 33 -2.09 -10.76 5.88
CA GLY A 33 -3.40 -11.04 6.46
C GLY A 33 -4.51 -10.15 5.87
N SER A 34 -4.24 -8.85 5.71
CA SER A 34 -5.18 -7.89 5.15
C SER A 34 -5.49 -8.22 3.68
N VAL A 35 -4.48 -8.42 2.84
CA VAL A 35 -4.65 -8.73 1.42
C VAL A 35 -5.24 -10.13 1.24
N ALA A 36 -4.83 -11.13 2.00
CA ALA A 36 -5.41 -12.47 1.89
C ALA A 36 -6.89 -12.50 2.32
N GLY A 37 -7.27 -11.75 3.35
CA GLY A 37 -8.68 -11.59 3.74
C GLY A 37 -9.49 -10.91 2.64
N HIS A 38 -8.93 -9.84 2.05
CA HIS A 38 -9.55 -9.11 0.95
C HIS A 38 -9.73 -10.02 -0.28
N LEU A 39 -8.68 -10.74 -0.73
CA LEU A 39 -8.73 -11.65 -1.87
C LEU A 39 -9.78 -12.76 -1.74
N GLN A 40 -9.98 -13.26 -0.53
CA GLN A 40 -10.98 -14.31 -0.29
C GLN A 40 -12.42 -13.79 -0.40
N HIS A 41 -12.65 -12.49 -0.17
CA HIS A 41 -13.95 -11.85 -0.40
C HIS A 41 -14.08 -11.35 -1.86
N THR A 42 -13.02 -10.71 -2.38
CA THR A 42 -12.95 -10.07 -3.71
C THR A 42 -11.75 -10.64 -4.48
N PRO A 43 -11.91 -11.74 -5.25
CA PRO A 43 -10.79 -12.34 -6.00
C PRO A 43 -10.26 -11.47 -7.15
N ASN A 44 -11.09 -10.60 -7.72
CA ASN A 44 -10.72 -9.63 -8.75
C ASN A 44 -10.08 -8.39 -8.11
N LEU A 45 -8.89 -8.57 -7.52
CA LEU A 45 -8.17 -7.52 -6.82
C LEU A 45 -6.98 -6.99 -7.62
N SER A 46 -6.69 -5.71 -7.49
CA SER A 46 -5.43 -5.10 -7.89
C SER A 46 -4.76 -4.55 -6.64
N LEU A 47 -3.53 -4.95 -6.40
CA LEU A 47 -2.72 -4.51 -5.26
C LEU A 47 -1.77 -3.41 -5.71
N VAL A 48 -1.87 -2.25 -5.08
CA VAL A 48 -0.89 -1.17 -5.19
C VAL A 48 -0.11 -1.10 -3.89
N TRP A 49 1.18 -1.38 -3.97
CA TRP A 49 2.10 -1.42 -2.84
C TRP A 49 2.98 -0.17 -2.89
N VAL A 50 2.77 0.76 -1.97
CA VAL A 50 3.48 2.05 -1.91
C VAL A 50 4.49 1.95 -0.78
N ASP A 51 5.76 1.83 -1.13
CA ASP A 51 6.82 1.37 -0.21
C ASP A 51 8.22 1.74 -0.73
N ALA A 52 9.20 1.87 0.17
CA ALA A 52 10.62 1.92 -0.19
C ALA A 52 11.18 0.56 -0.62
N HIS A 53 10.60 -0.53 -0.09
CA HIS A 53 11.03 -1.91 -0.20
C HIS A 53 10.02 -2.74 -1.02
N ALA A 54 10.46 -3.91 -1.50
CA ALA A 54 9.59 -4.79 -2.27
C ALA A 54 8.81 -5.77 -1.38
N ASP A 55 9.28 -6.06 -0.17
CA ASP A 55 8.62 -6.94 0.79
C ASP A 55 8.25 -8.32 0.22
N ILE A 56 9.11 -8.82 -0.68
CA ILE A 56 8.87 -9.99 -1.53
C ILE A 56 9.93 -11.07 -1.32
N ASN A 57 10.78 -10.93 -0.30
CA ASN A 57 11.74 -11.95 0.04
C ASN A 57 11.08 -13.30 0.39
N LEU A 58 11.80 -14.38 0.08
CA LEU A 58 11.52 -15.72 0.60
C LEU A 58 12.30 -15.92 1.91
N HIS A 59 11.85 -16.87 2.75
CA HIS A 59 12.55 -17.22 4.00
C HIS A 59 14.02 -17.62 3.80
N ASN A 60 14.37 -18.15 2.63
CA ASN A 60 15.72 -18.59 2.29
C ASN A 60 16.53 -17.55 1.50
N THR A 61 15.92 -16.44 1.07
CA THR A 61 16.61 -15.33 0.38
C THR A 61 16.79 -14.11 1.26
N SER A 62 15.94 -13.93 2.28
CA SER A 62 16.06 -12.83 3.22
C SER A 62 17.34 -12.96 4.05
N GLU A 63 18.15 -11.91 4.07
CA GLU A 63 19.36 -11.85 4.90
C GLU A 63 19.04 -11.58 6.38
N SER A 64 17.95 -10.84 6.66
CA SER A 64 17.55 -10.47 8.02
C SER A 64 16.69 -11.55 8.71
N GLY A 65 15.94 -12.34 7.93
CA GLY A 65 14.92 -13.25 8.45
C GLY A 65 13.67 -12.55 9.00
N ASN A 66 13.56 -11.22 8.88
CA ASN A 66 12.42 -10.46 9.37
C ASN A 66 11.22 -10.64 8.44
N ILE A 67 10.07 -11.02 9.01
CA ILE A 67 8.88 -11.41 8.24
C ILE A 67 8.20 -10.21 7.55
N HIS A 68 8.38 -8.98 8.06
CA HIS A 68 7.80 -7.79 7.44
C HIS A 68 8.33 -7.52 6.02
N GLY A 69 9.52 -8.01 5.66
CA GLY A 69 10.06 -7.97 4.29
C GLY A 69 9.67 -9.16 3.40
N MET A 70 8.73 -10.01 3.84
CA MET A 70 8.27 -11.19 3.10
C MET A 70 6.77 -11.23 2.71
N PRO A 71 5.87 -10.31 3.14
CA PRO A 71 4.42 -10.52 3.04
C PRO A 71 3.93 -10.74 1.61
N VAL A 72 4.52 -10.08 0.62
CA VAL A 72 4.10 -10.21 -0.78
C VAL A 72 4.43 -11.61 -1.32
N SER A 73 5.53 -12.21 -0.89
CA SER A 73 5.90 -13.55 -1.37
C SER A 73 4.93 -14.64 -0.89
N PHE A 74 4.26 -14.41 0.25
CA PHE A 74 3.17 -15.28 0.72
C PHE A 74 1.91 -15.17 -0.14
N LEU A 75 1.68 -14.01 -0.76
CA LEU A 75 0.47 -13.70 -1.52
C LEU A 75 0.54 -14.15 -2.98
N LEU A 76 1.73 -14.13 -3.58
CA LEU A 76 1.90 -14.42 -5.00
C LEU A 76 1.76 -15.91 -5.34
N LYS A 77 0.93 -16.20 -6.35
CA LYS A 77 0.67 -17.56 -6.83
C LYS A 77 1.95 -18.25 -7.30
N GLU A 78 2.81 -17.52 -8.00
CA GLU A 78 4.05 -18.00 -8.61
C GLU A 78 5.10 -18.38 -7.55
N LEU A 79 5.06 -17.74 -6.38
CA LEU A 79 6.00 -17.98 -5.28
C LEU A 79 5.48 -18.99 -4.26
N ARG A 80 4.23 -19.42 -4.40
CA ARG A 80 3.56 -20.27 -3.42
C ARG A 80 4.24 -21.62 -3.20
N VAL A 81 4.87 -22.16 -4.25
CA VAL A 81 5.63 -23.41 -4.19
C VAL A 81 6.77 -23.38 -3.15
N PHE A 82 7.34 -22.21 -2.88
CA PHE A 82 8.42 -22.06 -1.91
C PHE A 82 7.93 -22.03 -0.45
N TRP A 83 6.62 -21.96 -0.23
CA TRP A 83 5.98 -21.83 1.09
C TRP A 83 5.11 -23.02 1.50
N GLN A 84 5.21 -24.17 0.81
CA GLN A 84 4.38 -25.36 1.08
C GLN A 84 4.48 -25.85 2.55
N HIS A 85 5.66 -25.75 3.16
CA HIS A 85 5.89 -26.14 4.55
C HIS A 85 5.07 -25.29 5.56
N ALA A 86 4.75 -24.04 5.19
CA ALA A 86 3.94 -23.14 6.01
C ALA A 86 2.43 -23.39 5.87
N LYS A 87 2.01 -24.30 4.96
CA LYS A 87 0.61 -24.68 4.73
C LYS A 87 -0.31 -23.47 4.52
N LEU A 88 0.19 -22.48 3.78
CA LEU A 88 -0.52 -21.24 3.57
C LEU A 88 -1.84 -21.48 2.82
N GLU A 89 -1.96 -22.53 2.01
CA GLU A 89 -3.18 -22.88 1.25
C GLU A 89 -4.39 -23.08 2.16
N GLN A 90 -4.15 -23.56 3.39
CA GLN A 90 -5.20 -23.76 4.38
C GLN A 90 -5.64 -22.43 5.03
N THR A 91 -4.80 -21.41 4.97
CA THR A 91 -5.02 -20.11 5.62
C THR A 91 -5.51 -19.05 4.63
N ALA A 92 -4.94 -19.05 3.43
CA ALA A 92 -5.17 -18.10 2.36
C ALA A 92 -5.19 -18.85 1.02
N PRO A 93 -6.30 -19.52 0.66
CA PRO A 93 -6.36 -20.38 -0.52
C PRO A 93 -6.31 -19.61 -1.85
N VAL A 94 -6.71 -18.34 -1.83
CA VAL A 94 -6.68 -17.46 -3.00
C VAL A 94 -5.35 -16.70 -3.01
N CYS A 95 -4.68 -16.70 -4.16
CA CYS A 95 -3.41 -16.01 -4.37
C CYS A 95 -3.58 -14.84 -5.34
N LEU A 96 -2.70 -13.85 -5.21
CA LEU A 96 -2.54 -12.77 -6.16
C LEU A 96 -1.68 -13.26 -7.35
N ALA A 97 -2.06 -12.93 -8.59
CA ALA A 97 -1.17 -13.11 -9.73
C ALA A 97 -0.20 -11.92 -9.84
N ALA A 98 1.01 -12.16 -10.37
CA ALA A 98 2.02 -11.11 -10.52
C ALA A 98 1.54 -9.89 -11.33
N ASP A 99 0.64 -10.08 -12.30
CA ASP A 99 0.08 -9.00 -13.13
C ASP A 99 -0.97 -8.12 -12.42
N GLN A 100 -1.36 -8.50 -11.20
CA GLN A 100 -2.28 -7.75 -10.34
C GLN A 100 -1.55 -6.85 -9.33
N LEU A 101 -0.22 -6.91 -9.26
CA LEU A 101 0.62 -6.16 -8.33
C LEU A 101 1.36 -5.02 -9.04
N VAL A 102 1.37 -3.85 -8.42
CA VAL A 102 2.13 -2.67 -8.86
C VAL A 102 2.81 -2.03 -7.66
N TYR A 103 4.11 -1.75 -7.78
CA TYR A 103 4.86 -1.00 -6.77
C TYR A 103 5.06 0.46 -7.15
N ILE A 104 5.08 1.34 -6.14
CA ILE A 104 5.45 2.75 -6.26
C ILE A 104 6.37 3.12 -5.10
N GLY A 105 7.51 3.75 -5.39
CA GLY A 105 8.39 4.33 -4.37
C GLY A 105 9.66 3.53 -4.06
N LEU A 106 9.86 2.40 -4.76
CA LEU A 106 10.98 1.50 -4.50
C LEU A 106 12.32 2.21 -4.63
N ARG A 107 13.22 1.97 -3.67
CA ARG A 107 14.58 2.53 -3.66
C ARG A 107 15.57 1.76 -2.81
N ASP A 108 15.11 0.81 -2.00
CA ASP A 108 15.98 -0.10 -1.24
C ASP A 108 15.46 -1.53 -1.46
N ILE A 109 16.07 -2.24 -2.40
CA ILE A 109 15.61 -3.55 -2.86
C ILE A 109 16.77 -4.53 -2.80
N ASP A 110 16.56 -5.68 -2.17
CA ASP A 110 17.56 -6.74 -2.12
C ASP A 110 17.79 -7.36 -3.53
N PRO A 111 18.99 -7.88 -3.83
CA PRO A 111 19.27 -8.50 -5.13
C PRO A 111 18.28 -9.62 -5.52
N TYR A 112 17.84 -10.42 -4.55
CA TYR A 112 16.88 -11.50 -4.81
C TYR A 112 15.46 -10.98 -5.04
N GLU A 113 15.05 -9.91 -4.37
CA GLU A 113 13.77 -9.25 -4.65
C GLU A 113 13.77 -8.65 -6.05
N ALA A 114 14.85 -7.96 -6.43
CA ALA A 114 15.03 -7.44 -7.78
C ALA A 114 14.97 -8.57 -8.83
N TYR A 115 15.59 -9.72 -8.55
CA TYR A 115 15.49 -10.89 -9.41
C TYR A 115 14.03 -11.37 -9.57
N ILE A 116 13.27 -11.48 -8.48
CA ILE A 116 11.86 -11.89 -8.50
C ILE A 116 11.02 -10.90 -9.32
N LEU A 117 11.15 -9.60 -9.07
CA LEU A 117 10.42 -8.55 -9.79
C LEU A 117 10.66 -8.65 -11.30
N ASN A 118 11.92 -8.77 -11.72
CA ASN A 118 12.29 -8.91 -13.14
C ASN A 118 11.80 -10.23 -13.73
N LYS A 119 11.97 -11.35 -13.02
CA LYS A 119 11.62 -12.69 -13.50
C LYS A 119 10.13 -12.86 -13.73
N LEU A 120 9.31 -12.28 -12.85
CA LEU A 120 7.85 -12.34 -12.92
C LEU A 120 7.24 -11.19 -13.74
N GLY A 121 8.04 -10.21 -14.17
CA GLY A 121 7.56 -9.05 -14.91
C GLY A 121 6.61 -8.17 -14.07
N ILE A 122 6.84 -8.10 -12.75
CA ILE A 122 6.03 -7.28 -11.85
C ILE A 122 6.31 -5.81 -12.15
N ARG A 123 5.24 -5.02 -12.23
CA ARG A 123 5.36 -3.59 -12.53
C ARG A 123 5.82 -2.86 -11.28
N ALA A 124 6.96 -2.19 -11.39
CA ALA A 124 7.54 -1.44 -10.29
C ALA A 124 8.00 -0.06 -10.76
N PHE A 125 7.59 0.97 -10.04
CA PHE A 125 8.03 2.34 -10.27
C PHE A 125 8.93 2.77 -9.11
N ALA A 126 10.23 2.57 -9.30
CA ALA A 126 11.26 3.03 -8.38
C ALA A 126 11.41 4.57 -8.42
N MET A 127 12.11 5.13 -7.44
CA MET A 127 12.26 6.59 -7.34
C MET A 127 12.95 7.22 -8.53
N ASP A 128 13.86 6.53 -9.22
CA ASP A 128 14.47 7.01 -10.47
C ASP A 128 13.44 7.24 -11.59
N SER A 129 12.35 6.47 -11.59
CA SER A 129 11.22 6.60 -12.51
C SER A 129 10.30 7.73 -12.09
N VAL A 130 10.13 7.95 -10.78
CA VAL A 130 9.41 9.11 -10.24
C VAL A 130 10.15 10.39 -10.62
N ASP A 131 11.47 10.44 -10.45
CA ASP A 131 12.31 11.59 -10.82
C ASP A 131 12.24 11.88 -12.32
N LYS A 132 12.30 10.82 -13.15
CA LYS A 132 12.34 10.96 -14.61
C LYS A 132 11.00 11.38 -15.21
N TYR A 133 9.90 10.83 -14.72
CA TYR A 133 8.58 11.00 -15.35
C TYR A 133 7.62 11.87 -14.54
N GLY A 134 7.92 12.14 -13.28
CA GLY A 134 7.05 12.81 -12.32
C GLY A 134 5.93 11.90 -11.80
N ILE A 135 5.49 12.16 -10.56
CA ILE A 135 4.46 11.34 -9.88
C ILE A 135 3.17 11.22 -10.69
N SER A 136 2.75 12.28 -11.39
CA SER A 136 1.51 12.28 -12.17
C SER A 136 1.55 11.24 -13.30
N LYS A 137 2.70 11.07 -13.96
CA LYS A 137 2.85 10.07 -15.01
C LYS A 137 2.96 8.65 -14.44
N ILE A 138 3.56 8.51 -13.26
CA ILE A 138 3.59 7.24 -12.53
C ILE A 138 2.18 6.81 -12.14
N ILE A 139 1.36 7.72 -11.62
CA ILE A 139 -0.05 7.47 -11.32
C ILE A 139 -0.82 7.00 -12.56
N GLU A 140 -0.69 7.70 -13.69
CA GLU A 140 -1.33 7.31 -14.96
C GLU A 140 -0.93 5.88 -15.36
N ARG A 141 0.37 5.57 -15.36
CA ARG A 141 0.87 4.24 -15.72
C ARG A 141 0.44 3.15 -14.73
N THR A 142 0.37 3.48 -13.44
CA THR A 142 -0.19 2.58 -12.43
C THR A 142 -1.63 2.26 -12.79
N LEU A 143 -2.48 3.27 -12.99
CA LEU A 143 -3.90 3.07 -13.30
C LEU A 143 -4.11 2.28 -14.60
N ASP A 144 -3.34 2.57 -15.66
CA ASP A 144 -3.38 1.84 -16.94
C ASP A 144 -3.02 0.35 -16.78
N SER A 145 -2.17 0.03 -15.80
CA SER A 145 -1.77 -1.34 -15.53
C SER A 145 -2.77 -2.14 -14.70
N LEU A 146 -3.71 -1.46 -14.03
CA LEU A 146 -4.75 -2.12 -13.24
C LEU A 146 -5.90 -2.53 -14.15
N LYS A 147 -6.39 -3.76 -13.98
CA LYS A 147 -7.58 -4.21 -14.72
C LYS A 147 -8.79 -3.34 -14.32
N PRO A 148 -9.55 -2.74 -15.25
CA PRO A 148 -10.60 -1.77 -14.92
C PRO A 148 -11.70 -2.31 -14.00
N GLN A 149 -12.00 -3.60 -14.09
CA GLN A 149 -13.00 -4.30 -13.28
C GLN A 149 -12.51 -4.71 -11.89
N ASN A 150 -11.21 -4.58 -11.61
CA ASN A 150 -10.66 -4.97 -10.32
C ASN A 150 -10.95 -3.91 -9.26
N LYS A 151 -11.27 -4.37 -8.05
CA LYS A 151 -11.18 -3.54 -6.85
C LYS A 151 -9.71 -3.31 -6.50
N ILE A 152 -9.42 -2.23 -5.77
CA ILE A 152 -8.06 -1.83 -5.43
C ILE A 152 -7.85 -2.06 -3.93
N HIS A 153 -6.73 -2.71 -3.61
CA HIS A 153 -6.13 -2.70 -2.28
C HIS A 153 -4.90 -1.78 -2.34
N VAL A 154 -4.82 -0.80 -1.45
CA VAL A 154 -3.63 0.06 -1.30
C VAL A 154 -2.91 -0.32 -0.02
N SER A 155 -1.73 -0.94 -0.12
CA SER A 155 -0.86 -1.13 1.04
C SER A 155 0.14 0.02 1.05
N PHE A 156 0.06 0.90 2.05
CA PHE A 156 0.89 2.08 2.15
C PHE A 156 1.84 1.94 3.36
N ASP A 157 3.11 1.71 3.08
CA ASP A 157 4.17 1.85 4.06
C ASP A 157 4.49 3.34 4.26
N ILE A 158 4.56 3.79 5.51
CA ILE A 158 4.93 5.18 5.78
C ILE A 158 6.37 5.48 5.34
N ASP A 159 7.24 4.48 5.28
CA ASP A 159 8.61 4.60 4.82
C ASP A 159 8.73 4.78 3.29
N ALA A 160 7.64 4.64 2.53
CA ALA A 160 7.59 5.06 1.13
C ALA A 160 7.88 6.57 0.98
N LEU A 161 7.50 7.35 2.00
CA LEU A 161 7.82 8.76 2.09
C LEU A 161 9.30 8.95 2.41
N ASP A 162 9.85 10.09 1.99
CA ASP A 162 11.22 10.46 2.34
C ASP A 162 11.43 10.46 3.86
N LYS A 163 12.62 10.05 4.30
CA LYS A 163 13.01 10.07 5.72
C LYS A 163 12.78 11.43 6.40
N ALA A 164 12.90 12.56 5.70
CA ALA A 164 12.61 13.88 6.27
C ALA A 164 11.11 14.14 6.50
N VAL A 165 10.24 13.36 5.85
CA VAL A 165 8.77 13.45 5.94
C VAL A 165 8.21 12.42 6.92
N ALA A 166 8.83 11.25 7.00
CA ALA A 166 8.44 10.15 7.89
C ALA A 166 9.65 9.51 8.60
N PRO A 167 10.34 10.23 9.49
CA PRO A 167 11.55 9.73 10.15
C PRO A 167 11.31 8.61 11.18
N SER A 168 10.12 8.52 11.79
CA SER A 168 9.79 7.57 12.86
C SER A 168 9.19 6.26 12.32
N THR A 169 10.00 5.53 11.56
CA THR A 169 9.74 4.19 11.01
C THR A 169 10.98 3.30 11.17
N GLY A 170 10.80 1.97 11.12
CA GLY A 170 11.88 1.00 11.34
C GLY A 170 13.00 1.07 10.29
N THR A 171 12.64 1.36 9.05
CA THR A 171 13.49 1.26 7.85
C THR A 171 13.48 2.56 7.04
N ALA A 172 13.69 3.70 7.69
CA ALA A 172 13.62 5.00 7.03
C ALA A 172 14.73 5.19 5.97
N VAL A 173 14.35 5.28 4.69
CA VAL A 173 15.27 5.48 3.55
C VAL A 173 15.17 6.91 2.99
N CYS A 174 16.30 7.56 2.74
CA CYS A 174 16.36 8.88 2.10
C CYS A 174 15.92 8.84 0.63
N ALA A 175 15.67 10.01 0.05
CA ALA A 175 15.25 10.22 -1.34
C ALA A 175 13.94 9.48 -1.68
N GLY A 176 12.98 9.51 -0.76
CA GLY A 176 11.64 8.93 -0.93
C GLY A 176 10.63 9.90 -1.51
N LEU A 177 9.36 9.49 -1.54
CA LEU A 177 8.26 10.34 -1.97
C LEU A 177 8.12 11.55 -1.04
N THR A 178 7.87 12.72 -1.62
CA THR A 178 7.40 13.86 -0.83
C THR A 178 5.98 13.60 -0.33
N LEU A 179 5.56 14.28 0.74
CA LEU A 179 4.18 14.18 1.23
C LEU A 179 3.15 14.52 0.14
N ARG A 180 3.46 15.49 -0.72
CA ARG A 180 2.59 15.89 -1.84
C ARG A 180 2.41 14.76 -2.85
N GLU A 181 3.45 13.98 -3.11
CA GLU A 181 3.42 12.85 -4.04
C GLU A 181 2.63 11.69 -3.45
N GLY A 182 2.89 11.33 -2.18
CA GLY A 182 2.13 10.30 -1.46
C GLY A 182 0.62 10.60 -1.43
N ILE A 183 0.24 11.85 -1.10
CA ILE A 183 -1.17 12.27 -1.14
C ILE A 183 -1.74 12.17 -2.57
N SER A 184 -0.97 12.57 -3.59
CA SER A 184 -1.44 12.52 -4.98
C SER A 184 -1.74 11.08 -5.44
N VAL A 185 -0.90 10.12 -5.03
CA VAL A 185 -1.12 8.69 -5.32
C VAL A 185 -2.44 8.23 -4.70
N VAL A 186 -2.63 8.48 -3.41
CA VAL A 186 -3.86 8.07 -2.71
C VAL A 186 -5.10 8.74 -3.28
N GLU A 187 -5.08 10.06 -3.48
CA GLU A 187 -6.22 10.80 -4.07
C GLU A 187 -6.61 10.23 -5.44
N ALA A 188 -5.63 9.97 -6.32
CA ALA A 188 -5.89 9.44 -7.65
C ALA A 188 -6.42 8.01 -7.64
N LEU A 189 -5.89 7.14 -6.77
CA LEU A 189 -6.42 5.79 -6.59
C LEU A 189 -7.86 5.83 -6.09
N ARG A 190 -8.16 6.72 -5.13
CA ARG A 190 -9.50 6.89 -4.57
C ARG A 190 -10.50 7.40 -5.60
N ASP A 191 -10.08 8.33 -6.46
CA ASP A 191 -10.91 8.92 -7.52
C ASP A 191 -11.39 7.89 -8.56
N THR A 192 -10.78 6.70 -8.58
CA THR A 192 -11.31 5.58 -9.37
C THR A 192 -12.63 5.01 -8.82
N ASN A 193 -12.98 5.28 -7.56
CA ASN A 193 -14.06 4.62 -6.81
C ASN A 193 -13.93 3.08 -6.74
N ARG A 194 -12.73 2.54 -6.95
CA ARG A 194 -12.45 1.10 -6.91
C ARG A 194 -11.72 0.65 -5.64
N VAL A 195 -11.19 1.57 -4.85
CA VAL A 195 -10.49 1.25 -3.59
C VAL A 195 -11.46 0.63 -2.60
N GLN A 196 -11.11 -0.53 -2.07
CA GLN A 196 -11.93 -1.33 -1.15
C GLN A 196 -11.16 -1.69 0.14
N GLY A 197 -9.83 -1.79 0.07
CA GLY A 197 -8.97 -2.08 1.21
C GLY A 197 -7.78 -1.15 1.24
N ILE A 198 -7.42 -0.69 2.44
CA ILE A 198 -6.27 0.19 2.64
C ILE A 198 -5.54 -0.26 3.90
N ASP A 199 -4.22 -0.38 3.81
CA ASP A 199 -3.34 -0.56 4.96
C ASP A 199 -2.44 0.67 5.09
N LEU A 200 -2.23 1.14 6.31
CA LEU A 200 -1.21 2.12 6.66
C LEU A 200 -0.33 1.56 7.77
N VAL A 201 0.95 1.33 7.49
CA VAL A 201 1.84 0.50 8.33
C VAL A 201 3.16 1.20 8.69
N GLU A 202 3.96 0.54 9.54
CA GLU A 202 5.33 0.89 9.95
C GLU A 202 5.50 2.25 10.66
N LEU A 203 4.40 2.89 11.06
CA LEU A 203 4.48 4.00 12.01
C LEU A 203 5.02 3.49 13.36
N ASN A 204 6.19 3.97 13.78
CA ASN A 204 6.79 3.60 15.06
C ASN A 204 7.16 4.83 15.90
N PRO A 205 6.23 5.31 16.76
CA PRO A 205 6.46 6.47 17.64
C PRO A 205 7.56 6.27 18.71
N SER A 206 8.09 5.05 18.85
CA SER A 206 9.21 4.78 19.77
C SER A 206 10.58 5.07 19.15
N LEU A 207 10.62 5.39 17.85
CA LEU A 207 11.85 5.69 17.11
C LEU A 207 11.95 7.19 16.81
N GLY A 208 13.17 7.72 16.93
CA GLY A 208 13.45 9.15 16.72
C GLY A 208 13.22 9.99 17.97
N ASN A 209 13.42 11.30 17.82
CA ASN A 209 13.11 12.27 18.87
C ASN A 209 11.65 12.75 18.77
N GLU A 210 11.19 13.58 19.70
CA GLU A 210 9.81 14.09 19.73
C GLU A 210 9.39 14.80 18.42
N GLN A 211 10.30 15.55 17.79
CA GLN A 211 10.04 16.21 16.51
C GLN A 211 9.86 15.20 15.39
N ASP A 212 10.67 14.14 15.34
CA ASP A 212 10.57 13.07 14.35
C ASP A 212 9.21 12.37 14.44
N VAL A 213 8.79 12.06 15.68
CA VAL A 213 7.51 11.41 15.98
C VAL A 213 6.34 12.30 15.54
N ASN A 214 6.36 13.58 15.93
CA ASN A 214 5.32 14.52 15.56
C ASN A 214 5.24 14.72 14.04
N THR A 215 6.38 14.77 13.36
CA THR A 215 6.46 14.91 11.90
C THR A 215 5.84 13.70 11.21
N THR A 216 6.20 12.49 11.64
CA THR A 216 5.70 11.24 11.06
C THR A 216 4.19 11.09 11.30
N ILE A 217 3.72 11.34 12.52
CA ILE A 217 2.29 11.31 12.85
C ILE A 217 1.51 12.33 11.99
N ALA A 218 2.02 13.55 11.83
CA ALA A 218 1.36 14.55 10.99
C ALA A 218 1.27 14.10 9.53
N SER A 219 2.36 13.57 8.96
CA SER A 219 2.37 13.00 7.61
C SER A 219 1.38 11.84 7.45
N SER A 220 1.37 10.89 8.40
CA SER A 220 0.43 9.77 8.41
C SER A 220 -1.03 10.25 8.48
N LEU A 221 -1.33 11.28 9.28
CA LEU A 221 -2.67 11.86 9.36
C LEU A 221 -3.11 12.52 8.05
N GLU A 222 -2.20 13.19 7.33
CA GLU A 222 -2.53 13.76 6.01
C GLU A 222 -2.80 12.68 4.96
N ILE A 223 -2.03 11.59 4.99
CA ILE A 223 -2.30 10.40 4.17
C ILE A 223 -3.67 9.79 4.55
N LEU A 224 -3.96 9.61 5.84
CA LEU A 224 -5.26 9.10 6.33
C LEU A 224 -6.44 10.00 5.94
N LYS A 225 -6.32 11.32 6.04
CA LYS A 225 -7.38 12.25 5.60
C LYS A 225 -7.68 12.07 4.12
N SER A 226 -6.64 11.96 3.30
CA SER A 226 -6.76 11.74 1.86
C SER A 226 -7.37 10.37 1.55
N ILE A 227 -6.91 9.34 2.26
CA ILE A 227 -7.49 7.98 2.29
C ILE A 227 -8.97 8.03 2.68
N CYS A 228 -9.40 8.97 3.52
CA CYS A 228 -10.78 9.15 4.01
C CYS A 228 -11.62 10.15 3.18
N GLY A 229 -11.09 10.68 2.08
CA GLY A 229 -11.86 11.44 1.08
C GLY A 229 -11.73 12.94 1.19
N TYR A 230 -10.85 13.43 2.06
CA TYR A 230 -10.41 14.82 2.00
C TYR A 230 -9.67 15.05 0.68
N LYS A 231 -10.03 16.12 -0.04
CA LYS A 231 -9.31 16.58 -1.22
C LYS A 231 -8.60 17.88 -0.93
N ARG A 232 -7.34 17.99 -1.36
CA ARG A 232 -6.56 19.24 -1.27
C ARG A 232 -7.17 20.41 -2.03
N SER A 233 -8.01 20.15 -3.03
CA SER A 233 -8.81 21.19 -3.71
C SER A 233 -9.85 21.86 -2.81
N GLY A 234 -10.09 21.33 -1.61
CA GLY A 234 -11.14 21.79 -0.70
C GLY A 234 -12.51 21.77 -1.38
N ASN A 235 -13.31 22.80 -1.10
CA ASN A 235 -14.67 22.94 -1.63
C ASN A 235 -14.72 23.30 -3.13
N PHE A 236 -13.59 23.52 -3.80
CA PHE A 236 -13.56 23.92 -5.21
C PHE A 236 -14.35 22.95 -6.12
N ALA A 237 -14.29 21.64 -5.83
CA ALA A 237 -14.98 20.61 -6.62
C ALA A 237 -16.46 20.39 -6.22
N ASN A 238 -16.91 20.92 -5.07
CA ASN A 238 -18.23 20.68 -4.48
C ASN A 238 -19.00 21.98 -4.22
N ILE A 239 -18.76 23.03 -5.01
CA ILE A 239 -19.61 24.23 -4.98
C ILE A 239 -20.93 23.85 -5.65
N LYS A 240 -22.00 23.80 -4.86
CA LYS A 240 -23.34 23.83 -5.44
C LYS A 240 -23.52 25.18 -6.14
N MET A 241 -23.81 25.17 -7.43
CA MET A 241 -23.96 26.39 -8.23
C MET A 241 -25.18 27.25 -7.79
N ASP A 242 -26.03 26.71 -6.92
CA ASP A 242 -27.15 27.41 -6.25
C ASP A 242 -26.71 28.37 -5.14
N LEU A 243 -25.44 28.33 -4.70
CA LEU A 243 -24.89 29.25 -3.68
C LEU A 243 -25.06 30.73 -4.07
N PHE A 244 -25.11 31.04 -5.37
CA PHE A 244 -25.37 32.40 -5.86
C PHE A 244 -26.81 32.89 -5.60
N GLU A 245 -27.79 32.00 -5.51
CA GLU A 245 -29.18 32.38 -5.22
C GLU A 245 -29.38 32.67 -3.72
N THR A 246 -28.64 31.96 -2.86
CA THR A 246 -28.68 32.15 -1.40
C THR A 246 -28.09 33.48 -0.94
N VAL A 247 -27.21 34.10 -1.75
CA VAL A 247 -26.56 35.39 -1.44
C VAL A 247 -27.38 36.60 -1.91
N LYS A 248 -28.46 36.39 -2.70
CA LYS A 248 -29.33 37.46 -3.21
C LYS A 248 -30.53 37.78 -2.32
N ASN A 249 -30.74 37.02 -1.24
CA ASN A 249 -31.76 37.29 -0.20
C ASN A 249 -31.08 37.75 1.09
#